data_AF-F4RHP6-F1
#
_entry.id   AF-F4RHP6-F1
#
_cell.length_a   1.000
_cell.length_b   1.000
_cell.length_c   1.000
_cell.angle_alpha   90.00
_cell.angle_beta   90.00
_cell.angle_gamma   90.00
#
_symmetry.space_group_name_H-M   'P 1'
#
loop_
_entity.id
_entity.type
_entity.pdbx_description
1 polymer ?
#
loop_
_entity_poly.entity_id
_entity_poly.type
_entity_poly.pdbx_seq_one_letter_code
_entity_poly.pdbx_strand_id
1 'polypeptide(L)'
;MNHHILVLLVLLPALALTQAKKDLMVSIVDRYSFCLIVPKDPHTNIGDSEYPGGMSLWCEGINRGQGKFNKFWRQVEVSRPRDGVLQMTGCFNLWSSDRFNSGDGGGQYDSDGGDGGNGNPAGSVCKQYQHYVQLIEPNSQRACLRCCRDKNDCNVSRDTSGCPSVIPGNYFTCN
;
A
#
# COMPACT_ATOMS: atom_id res chain seq x y z
N MET A 1 16.33 49.10 36.85
CA MET A 1 15.17 48.73 36.01
C MET A 1 15.40 47.29 35.54
N ASN A 2 14.71 46.33 36.18
CA ASN A 2 14.82 44.90 35.88
C ASN A 2 13.99 44.57 34.63
N HIS A 3 14.57 43.84 33.67
CA HIS A 3 13.81 43.17 32.63
C HIS A 3 13.98 41.66 32.79
N HIS A 4 12.88 41.04 33.23
CA HIS A 4 12.71 39.60 33.26
C HIS A 4 12.46 39.11 31.83
N ILE A 5 13.33 38.25 31.32
CA ILE A 5 13.12 37.51 30.07
C ILE A 5 12.24 36.30 30.40
N LEU A 6 11.01 36.31 29.87
CA LEU A 6 10.09 35.19 29.93
C LEU A 6 10.40 34.25 28.77
N VAL A 7 11.04 33.11 29.04
CA VAL A 7 11.26 32.05 28.04
C VAL A 7 9.98 31.21 27.96
N LEU A 8 9.19 31.41 26.91
CA LEU A 8 8.09 30.52 26.56
C LEU A 8 8.66 29.24 25.92
N LEU A 9 8.64 28.14 26.67
CA LEU A 9 8.90 26.81 26.12
C LEU A 9 7.66 26.37 25.33
N VAL A 10 7.73 26.45 24.00
CA VAL A 10 6.68 25.91 23.12
C VAL A 10 6.93 24.41 22.91
N LEU A 11 6.18 23.58 23.64
CA LEU A 11 6.09 22.14 23.39
C LEU A 11 5.26 21.91 22.12
N LEU A 12 5.92 21.65 21.00
CA LEU A 12 5.28 21.21 19.75
C LEU A 12 4.72 19.77 19.93
N PRO A 13 3.53 19.45 19.38
CA PRO A 13 2.90 18.16 19.59
C PRO A 13 3.55 17.09 18.69
N ALA A 14 4.31 16.18 19.28
CA ALA A 14 4.88 15.02 18.58
C ALA A 14 3.84 13.91 18.26
N LEU A 15 2.55 14.12 18.52
CA LEU A 15 1.50 13.08 18.41
C LEU A 15 0.90 12.90 17.00
N ALA A 16 1.07 13.86 16.08
CA ALA A 16 0.42 13.77 14.76
C ALA A 16 1.12 12.82 13.77
N LEU A 17 2.45 12.67 13.86
CA LEU A 17 3.22 11.81 12.96
C LEU A 17 3.04 10.30 13.24
N THR A 18 2.68 9.91 14.47
CA THR A 18 2.50 8.49 14.83
C THR A 18 1.16 7.92 14.40
N GLN A 19 0.13 8.76 14.27
CA GLN A 19 -1.21 8.32 13.85
C GLN A 19 -1.26 8.01 12.34
N ALA A 20 -0.66 8.86 11.50
CA ALA A 20 -0.61 8.66 10.04
C ALA A 20 0.07 7.34 9.64
N LYS A 21 1.10 6.90 10.39
CA LYS A 21 1.76 5.59 10.18
C LYS A 21 0.82 4.39 10.35
N LYS A 22 -0.23 4.49 11.17
CA LYS A 22 -1.16 3.36 11.40
C LYS A 22 -2.28 3.29 10.36
N ASP A 23 -2.69 4.43 9.82
CA ASP A 23 -3.86 4.54 8.95
C ASP A 23 -3.58 3.98 7.55
N LEU A 24 -2.33 4.01 7.08
CA LEU A 24 -1.91 3.53 5.75
C LEU A 24 -0.88 2.40 5.81
N MET A 25 -0.97 1.53 6.82
CA MET A 25 -0.11 0.34 6.92
C MET A 25 -0.75 -0.85 6.22
N VAL A 26 -0.13 -1.39 5.17
CA VAL A 26 -0.57 -2.63 4.49
C VAL A 26 -0.26 -3.86 5.35
N SER A 27 -0.91 -4.99 5.07
CA SER A 27 -0.61 -6.22 5.80
C SER A 27 -1.04 -7.48 5.06
N ILE A 28 -0.27 -8.54 5.21
CA ILE A 28 -0.59 -9.90 4.79
C ILE A 28 -0.62 -10.80 6.03
N VAL A 29 -1.79 -11.32 6.40
CA VAL A 29 -1.90 -12.39 7.41
C VAL A 29 -2.02 -13.72 6.70
N ASP A 30 -3.01 -13.83 5.81
CA ASP A 30 -3.24 -14.96 4.91
C ASP A 30 -4.05 -14.49 3.68
N ARG A 31 -4.57 -15.43 2.89
CA ARG A 31 -5.34 -15.12 1.68
C ARG A 31 -6.73 -14.51 1.92
N TYR A 32 -7.27 -14.60 3.13
CA TYR A 32 -8.57 -14.06 3.51
C TYR A 32 -8.45 -12.82 4.40
N SER A 33 -7.27 -12.59 4.98
CA SER A 33 -7.00 -11.53 5.95
C SER A 33 -5.82 -10.67 5.51
N PHE A 34 -6.10 -9.50 4.96
CA PHE A 34 -5.09 -8.58 4.44
C PHE A 34 -5.62 -7.13 4.38
N CYS A 35 -4.70 -6.19 4.18
CA CYS A 35 -5.01 -4.78 3.93
C CYS A 35 -4.14 -4.24 2.81
N LEU A 36 -4.75 -3.55 1.84
CA LEU A 36 -4.10 -2.92 0.69
C LEU A 36 -4.40 -1.42 0.67
N ILE A 37 -3.50 -0.66 0.07
CA ILE A 37 -3.75 0.73 -0.27
C ILE A 37 -4.51 0.79 -1.59
N VAL A 38 -5.48 1.68 -1.68
CA VAL A 38 -6.31 1.91 -2.87
C VAL A 38 -6.58 3.42 -3.00
N PRO A 39 -7.14 3.88 -4.12
CA PRO A 39 -7.62 5.26 -4.20
C PRO A 39 -8.60 5.59 -3.09
N LYS A 40 -8.49 6.79 -2.54
CA LYS A 40 -9.41 7.28 -1.51
C LYS A 40 -10.80 7.52 -2.08
N ASP A 41 -10.89 8.08 -3.27
CA ASP A 41 -12.15 8.44 -3.92
C ASP A 41 -12.60 7.33 -4.90
N PRO A 42 -13.92 7.16 -5.12
CA PRO A 42 -14.43 6.10 -6.00
C PRO A 42 -14.05 6.39 -7.46
N HIS A 43 -13.89 5.33 -8.25
CA HIS A 43 -13.64 5.41 -9.69
C HIS A 43 -12.42 6.28 -10.06
N THR A 44 -11.34 6.13 -9.32
CA THR A 44 -10.08 6.85 -9.54
C THR A 44 -9.03 5.90 -10.07
N ASN A 45 -8.25 6.31 -11.08
CA ASN A 45 -7.15 5.48 -11.54
C ASN A 45 -6.09 5.39 -10.43
N ILE A 46 -5.41 4.25 -10.32
CA ILE A 46 -4.41 3.99 -9.28
C ILE A 46 -3.33 5.09 -9.31
N GLY A 47 -2.74 5.35 -10.47
CA GLY A 47 -1.72 6.41 -10.64
C GLY A 47 -2.22 7.84 -10.36
N ASP A 48 -3.50 8.14 -10.60
CA ASP A 48 -4.05 9.47 -10.31
C ASP A 48 -4.21 9.72 -8.81
N SER A 49 -4.25 8.65 -8.00
CA SER A 49 -4.39 8.73 -6.54
C SER A 49 -3.08 8.91 -5.78
N GLU A 50 -1.94 8.81 -6.48
CA GLU A 50 -0.57 8.78 -5.95
C GLU A 50 -0.06 10.17 -5.47
N TYR A 51 -0.86 10.90 -4.70
CA TYR A 51 -0.50 12.15 -4.03
C TYR A 51 -0.94 12.19 -2.56
N PRO A 52 -0.32 13.00 -1.68
CA PRO A 52 -0.69 13.09 -0.27
C PRO A 52 -2.21 13.32 -0.05
N GLY A 53 -2.85 12.35 0.60
CA GLY A 53 -4.29 12.38 0.89
C GLY A 53 -5.20 11.77 -0.17
N GLY A 54 -4.67 11.34 -1.32
CA GLY A 54 -5.40 10.64 -2.39
C GLY A 54 -5.58 9.14 -2.19
N MET A 55 -4.97 8.56 -1.16
CA MET A 55 -4.94 7.12 -0.87
C MET A 55 -5.71 6.75 0.40
N SER A 56 -6.17 5.50 0.46
CA SER A 56 -6.88 4.92 1.60
C SER A 56 -6.53 3.45 1.79
N LEU A 57 -6.60 2.96 3.03
CA LEU A 57 -6.38 1.56 3.38
C LEU A 57 -7.70 0.80 3.43
N TRP A 58 -7.82 -0.24 2.62
CA TRP A 58 -8.96 -1.15 2.61
C TRP A 58 -8.51 -2.54 3.05
N CYS A 59 -9.36 -3.23 3.81
CA CYS A 59 -9.02 -4.55 4.35
C CYS A 59 -10.11 -5.59 4.07
N GLU A 60 -9.69 -6.86 3.99
CA GLU A 60 -10.56 -8.03 4.07
C GLU A 60 -10.12 -8.87 5.28
N GLY A 61 -11.07 -9.48 5.99
CA GLY A 61 -10.78 -10.28 7.20
C GLY A 61 -10.21 -9.52 8.41
N ILE A 62 -9.94 -8.21 8.29
CA ILE A 62 -9.33 -7.36 9.33
C ILE A 62 -10.17 -6.10 9.56
N ASN A 63 -10.53 -5.81 10.82
CA ASN A 63 -11.30 -4.61 11.20
C ASN A 63 -10.36 -3.44 11.59
N ARG A 64 -9.58 -2.93 10.62
CA ARG A 64 -8.62 -1.82 10.81
C ARG A 64 -8.63 -0.77 9.69
N GLY A 65 -9.13 -1.11 8.50
CA GLY A 65 -9.12 -0.22 7.33
C GLY A 65 -10.20 0.86 7.37
N GLN A 66 -10.01 1.88 6.53
CA GLN A 66 -11.00 2.92 6.22
C GLN A 66 -12.11 2.42 5.30
N GLY A 67 -11.87 1.30 4.61
CA GLY A 67 -12.87 0.57 3.84
C GLY A 67 -12.71 -0.95 3.96
N LYS A 68 -13.66 -1.68 3.37
CA LYS A 68 -13.68 -3.15 3.36
C LYS A 68 -13.86 -3.66 1.95
N PHE A 69 -13.05 -4.63 1.56
CA PHE A 69 -13.29 -5.34 0.31
C PHE A 69 -14.44 -6.34 0.47
N ASN A 70 -15.18 -6.55 -0.62
CA ASN A 70 -16.10 -7.66 -0.75
C ASN A 70 -15.50 -8.72 -1.69
N LYS A 71 -14.78 -9.69 -1.13
CA LYS A 71 -14.10 -10.76 -1.87
C LYS A 71 -13.14 -10.21 -2.92
N PHE A 72 -12.07 -9.57 -2.47
CA PHE A 72 -11.07 -8.97 -3.34
C PHE A 72 -10.41 -10.02 -4.25
N TRP A 73 -9.87 -11.10 -3.69
CA TRP A 73 -9.16 -12.09 -4.50
C TRP A 73 -10.12 -13.08 -5.16
N ARG A 74 -10.01 -13.23 -6.47
CA ARG A 74 -10.56 -14.37 -7.22
C ARG A 74 -9.65 -15.59 -7.05
N GLN A 75 -8.35 -15.38 -7.24
CA GLN A 75 -7.29 -16.35 -6.99
C GLN A 75 -6.07 -15.62 -6.45
N VAL A 76 -5.42 -16.17 -5.42
CA VAL A 76 -4.24 -15.55 -4.81
C VAL A 76 -3.29 -16.61 -4.27
N GLU A 77 -2.00 -16.43 -4.53
CA GLU A 77 -0.93 -17.15 -3.86
C GLU A 77 -0.36 -16.26 -2.76
N VAL A 78 -0.23 -16.79 -1.53
CA VAL A 78 0.57 -16.17 -0.47
C VAL A 78 1.86 -16.97 -0.35
N SER A 79 3.01 -16.33 -0.53
CA SER A 79 4.30 -17.03 -0.58
C SER A 79 5.40 -16.28 0.18
N ARG A 80 6.45 -17.02 0.53
CA ARG A 80 7.69 -16.52 1.14
C ARG A 80 8.86 -16.96 0.28
N PRO A 81 9.16 -16.24 -0.83
CA PRO A 81 10.17 -16.70 -1.79
C PRO A 81 11.58 -16.77 -1.20
N ARG A 82 11.84 -16.05 -0.11
CA ARG A 82 13.06 -16.13 0.71
C ARG A 82 12.85 -15.48 2.07
N ASP A 83 13.85 -15.62 2.94
CA ASP A 83 13.86 -15.03 4.28
C ASP A 83 13.64 -13.51 4.24
N GLY A 84 12.76 -13.03 5.10
CA GLY A 84 12.44 -11.60 5.18
C GLY A 84 11.50 -11.09 4.09
N VAL A 85 10.97 -11.96 3.22
CA VAL A 85 10.01 -11.60 2.18
C VAL A 85 8.70 -12.36 2.36
N LEU A 86 7.59 -11.63 2.37
CA LEU A 86 6.22 -12.16 2.33
C LEU A 86 5.46 -11.46 1.21
N GLN A 87 4.78 -12.21 0.35
CA GLN A 87 4.04 -11.61 -0.76
C GLN A 87 2.70 -12.28 -1.01
N MET A 88 1.85 -11.55 -1.72
CA MET A 88 0.66 -12.05 -2.36
C MET A 88 0.62 -11.61 -3.82
N THR A 89 0.29 -12.54 -4.70
CA THR A 89 0.15 -12.30 -6.15
C THR A 89 -1.09 -13.03 -6.65
N GLY A 90 -1.86 -12.41 -7.54
CA GLY A 90 -3.03 -13.08 -8.09
C GLY A 90 -4.00 -12.21 -8.86
N CYS A 91 -5.17 -12.77 -9.08
CA CYS A 91 -6.27 -12.14 -9.79
C CYS A 91 -7.30 -11.62 -8.80
N PHE A 92 -7.72 -10.38 -8.96
CA PHE A 92 -8.70 -9.75 -8.08
C PHE A 92 -10.02 -9.52 -8.80
N ASN A 93 -11.10 -9.40 -8.03
CA ASN A 93 -12.42 -9.03 -8.48
C ASN A 93 -12.50 -7.51 -8.55
N LEU A 94 -12.60 -6.98 -9.77
CA LEU A 94 -12.69 -5.54 -10.00
C LEU A 94 -13.83 -4.89 -9.20
N TRP A 95 -14.94 -5.61 -9.01
CA TRP A 95 -16.14 -5.11 -8.32
C TRP A 95 -16.14 -5.38 -6.81
N SER A 96 -15.01 -5.83 -6.25
CA SER A 96 -14.85 -5.96 -4.79
C SER A 96 -14.82 -4.62 -4.06
N SER A 97 -14.68 -3.53 -4.80
CA SER A 97 -14.70 -2.15 -4.34
C SER A 97 -15.13 -1.24 -5.48
N ASP A 98 -15.71 -0.09 -5.16
CA ASP A 98 -16.00 1.00 -6.10
C ASP A 98 -14.80 1.92 -6.36
N ARG A 99 -13.64 1.63 -5.76
CA ARG A 99 -12.41 2.43 -5.96
C ARG A 99 -11.81 2.30 -7.36
N PHE A 100 -12.13 1.23 -8.09
CA PHE A 100 -11.41 0.86 -9.31
C PHE A 100 -12.13 1.24 -10.61
N ASN A 101 -11.34 1.52 -11.64
CA ASN A 101 -11.78 1.72 -13.02
C ASN A 101 -11.37 0.54 -13.89
N SER A 102 -12.29 -0.08 -14.63
CA SER A 102 -11.98 -1.25 -15.48
C SER A 102 -10.94 -0.98 -16.57
N GLY A 103 -10.85 0.27 -17.06
CA GLY A 103 -9.91 0.66 -18.11
C GLY A 103 -8.51 1.03 -17.62
N ASP A 104 -8.31 1.11 -16.31
CA ASP A 104 -7.08 1.61 -15.72
C ASP A 104 -5.92 0.59 -15.82
N GLY A 105 -4.79 1.04 -16.38
CA GLY A 105 -3.59 0.24 -16.53
C GLY A 105 -2.92 -0.10 -15.19
N GLY A 106 -3.18 0.69 -14.15
CA GLY A 106 -2.68 0.48 -12.80
C GLY A 106 -1.70 1.54 -12.31
N GLY A 107 -1.06 1.24 -11.19
CA GLY A 107 -0.10 2.12 -10.52
C GLY A 107 0.59 1.40 -9.36
N GLN A 108 1.45 2.13 -8.65
CA GLN A 108 2.29 1.59 -7.57
C GLN A 108 2.09 2.37 -6.27
N TYR A 109 1.98 1.64 -5.17
CA TYR A 109 2.14 2.19 -3.82
C TYR A 109 3.29 1.48 -3.13
N ASP A 110 4.08 2.22 -2.38
CA ASP A 110 5.30 1.70 -1.76
C ASP A 110 5.77 2.56 -0.59
N SER A 111 6.75 2.06 0.16
CA SER A 111 7.31 2.70 1.36
C SER A 111 8.54 3.59 1.11
N ASP A 112 9.09 3.61 -0.10
CA ASP A 112 10.48 4.01 -0.37
C ASP A 112 10.69 4.95 -1.57
N GLY A 113 9.65 5.16 -2.38
CA GLY A 113 9.56 6.01 -3.55
C GLY A 113 8.99 7.39 -3.23
N GLY A 114 8.36 8.03 -4.21
CA GLY A 114 7.81 9.39 -4.09
C GLY A 114 8.87 10.48 -3.84
N ASP A 115 8.40 11.73 -3.75
CA ASP A 115 9.26 12.89 -3.53
C ASP A 115 10.04 12.77 -2.21
N GLY A 116 11.36 12.74 -2.32
CA GLY A 116 12.27 12.59 -1.17
C GLY A 116 12.39 11.16 -0.63
N GLY A 117 11.86 10.14 -1.31
CA GLY A 117 12.04 8.72 -0.95
C GLY A 117 11.28 8.30 0.31
N ASN A 118 10.18 8.97 0.61
CA ASN A 118 9.38 8.73 1.82
C ASN A 118 8.22 7.74 1.61
N GLY A 119 8.09 7.17 0.42
CA GLY A 119 7.00 6.31 0.01
C GLY A 119 5.79 7.08 -0.49
N ASN A 120 4.89 6.35 -1.13
CA ASN A 120 3.61 6.84 -1.58
C ASN A 120 2.53 5.80 -1.22
N PRO A 121 1.83 5.99 -0.09
CA PRO A 121 1.79 7.18 0.77
C PRO A 121 3.01 7.36 1.67
N ALA A 122 3.34 8.61 1.97
CA ALA A 122 4.48 8.95 2.82
C ALA A 122 4.41 8.29 4.22
N GLY A 123 5.48 7.59 4.59
CA GLY A 123 5.63 6.92 5.89
C GLY A 123 4.82 5.63 6.06
N SER A 124 4.15 5.15 5.01
CA SER A 124 3.48 3.86 4.99
C SER A 124 4.48 2.70 5.10
N VAL A 125 4.04 1.58 5.69
CA VAL A 125 4.86 0.37 5.88
C VAL A 125 3.98 -0.87 5.74
N CYS A 126 4.59 -2.05 5.67
CA CYS A 126 3.87 -3.30 5.85
C CYS A 126 3.92 -3.79 7.30
N LYS A 127 2.83 -4.36 7.82
CA LYS A 127 2.81 -4.86 9.19
C LYS A 127 3.92 -5.90 9.39
N GLN A 128 4.84 -5.64 10.33
CA GLN A 128 6.06 -6.42 10.64
C GLN A 128 7.21 -6.32 9.63
N TYR A 129 7.09 -5.50 8.58
CA TYR A 129 8.10 -5.31 7.54
C TYR A 129 8.28 -3.81 7.25
N GLN A 130 9.51 -3.32 7.25
CA GLN A 130 9.72 -1.87 7.08
C GLN A 130 9.47 -1.41 5.64
N HIS A 131 9.53 -2.32 4.68
CA HIS A 131 9.42 -2.01 3.27
C HIS A 131 8.26 -2.76 2.61
N TYR A 132 7.64 -2.16 1.61
CA TYR A 132 6.71 -2.84 0.73
C TYR A 132 6.67 -2.22 -0.66
N VAL A 133 6.21 -3.02 -1.61
CA VAL A 133 5.78 -2.56 -2.93
C VAL A 133 4.45 -3.24 -3.26
N GLN A 134 3.49 -2.45 -3.73
CA GLN A 134 2.14 -2.88 -4.05
C GLN A 134 1.78 -2.34 -5.43
N LEU A 135 1.26 -3.20 -6.32
CA LEU A 135 0.67 -2.75 -7.57
C LEU A 135 -0.74 -3.30 -7.69
N ILE A 136 -1.63 -2.48 -8.28
CA ILE A 136 -2.98 -2.88 -8.67
C ILE A 136 -3.12 -2.50 -10.13
N GLU A 137 -3.54 -3.44 -10.97
CA GLU A 137 -3.68 -3.28 -12.42
C GLU A 137 -5.11 -3.67 -12.84
N PRO A 138 -6.08 -2.75 -12.69
CA PRO A 138 -7.50 -3.04 -12.89
C PRO A 138 -7.87 -3.64 -14.25
N ASN A 139 -7.28 -3.12 -15.34
CA ASN A 139 -7.52 -3.61 -16.70
C ASN A 139 -7.11 -5.07 -16.87
N SER A 140 -6.03 -5.51 -16.22
CA SER A 140 -5.59 -6.90 -16.21
C SER A 140 -6.18 -7.73 -15.07
N GLN A 141 -7.08 -7.15 -14.25
CA GLN A 141 -7.65 -7.75 -13.04
C GLN A 141 -6.63 -8.47 -12.16
N ARG A 142 -5.43 -7.90 -12.03
CA ARG A 142 -4.35 -8.47 -11.22
C ARG A 142 -3.81 -7.46 -10.22
N ALA A 143 -3.33 -7.97 -9.10
CA ALA A 143 -2.70 -7.18 -8.06
C ALA A 143 -1.59 -7.99 -7.40
N CYS A 144 -0.69 -7.28 -6.74
CA CYS A 144 0.43 -7.87 -6.03
C CYS A 144 0.85 -6.97 -4.87
N LEU A 145 1.26 -7.59 -3.77
CA LEU A 145 1.86 -6.92 -2.61
C LEU A 145 3.05 -7.75 -2.16
N ARG A 146 4.21 -7.12 -1.97
CA ARG A 146 5.37 -7.73 -1.33
C ARG A 146 5.78 -6.87 -0.14
N CYS A 147 5.94 -7.52 0.99
CA CYS A 147 6.48 -6.96 2.22
C CYS A 147 7.91 -7.48 2.43
N CYS A 148 8.83 -6.57 2.75
CA CYS A 148 10.25 -6.86 2.86
C CYS A 148 10.86 -6.32 4.14
N ARG A 149 11.78 -7.11 4.72
CA ARG A 149 12.60 -6.66 5.84
C ARG A 149 13.74 -5.78 5.34
N ASP A 150 14.34 -6.13 4.21
CA ASP A 150 15.38 -5.35 3.53
C ASP A 150 14.77 -4.59 2.34
N LYS A 151 15.11 -3.31 2.21
CA LYS A 151 14.68 -2.44 1.10
C LYS A 151 15.01 -3.05 -0.27
N ASN A 152 16.16 -3.72 -0.40
CA ASN A 152 16.63 -4.29 -1.66
C ASN A 152 15.72 -5.43 -2.18
N ASP A 153 14.88 -5.98 -1.31
CA ASP A 153 13.98 -7.08 -1.67
C ASP A 153 12.65 -6.56 -2.25
N CYS A 154 12.36 -5.27 -2.05
CA CYS A 154 11.19 -4.54 -2.52
C CYS A 154 11.64 -3.49 -3.53
N ASN A 155 11.87 -3.94 -4.78
CA ASN A 155 12.31 -3.07 -5.85
C ASN A 155 11.18 -2.13 -6.30
N VAL A 156 11.33 -0.83 -6.03
CA VAL A 156 10.39 0.24 -6.42
C VAL A 156 10.73 0.90 -7.77
N SER A 157 11.88 0.59 -8.39
CA SER A 157 12.37 1.25 -9.63
C SER A 157 11.67 0.82 -10.93
N ARG A 158 10.62 0.01 -10.85
CA ARG A 158 9.94 -0.61 -12.00
C ARG A 158 8.41 -0.42 -11.96
N ASP A 159 7.99 0.73 -11.47
CA ASP A 159 6.60 1.22 -11.36
C ASP A 159 5.71 0.94 -12.58
N THR A 160 6.21 1.11 -13.79
CA THR A 160 5.44 0.92 -15.04
C THR A 160 5.52 -0.50 -15.63
N SER A 161 6.34 -1.38 -15.06
CA SER A 161 6.57 -2.73 -15.62
C SER A 161 5.48 -3.76 -15.24
N GLY A 162 4.57 -3.39 -14.33
CA GLY A 162 3.46 -4.22 -13.91
C GLY A 162 3.81 -5.34 -12.93
N CYS A 163 2.77 -5.95 -12.33
CA CYS A 163 2.94 -6.91 -11.24
C CYS A 163 3.91 -8.07 -11.52
N PRO A 164 3.80 -8.80 -12.65
CA PRO A 164 4.68 -9.95 -12.91
C PRO A 164 6.16 -9.59 -13.00
N SER A 165 6.46 -8.36 -13.42
CA SER A 165 7.83 -7.86 -13.55
C SER A 165 8.41 -7.36 -12.23
N VAL A 166 7.60 -6.72 -11.38
CA VAL A 166 8.03 -6.15 -10.10
C VAL A 166 8.05 -7.21 -9.00
N ILE A 167 6.98 -8.01 -8.92
CA ILE A 167 6.81 -9.09 -7.96
C ILE A 167 6.59 -10.39 -8.74
N PRO A 168 7.66 -11.14 -9.06
CA PRO A 168 7.50 -12.49 -9.60
C PRO A 168 6.69 -13.36 -8.64
N GLY A 169 5.75 -14.15 -9.18
CA GLY A 169 4.83 -15.00 -8.42
C GLY A 169 3.76 -15.61 -9.33
N ASN A 170 2.77 -16.27 -8.73
CA ASN A 170 1.67 -16.85 -9.48
C ASN A 170 0.55 -15.83 -9.78
N TYR A 171 0.20 -15.69 -11.06
CA TYR A 171 -0.85 -14.81 -11.56
C TYR A 171 -1.95 -15.57 -12.33
N PHE A 172 -2.04 -16.90 -12.22
CA PHE A 172 -3.19 -17.73 -12.63
C PHE A 172 -3.86 -17.37 -13.98
N THR A 173 -3.11 -16.81 -14.94
CA THR A 173 -3.63 -16.24 -16.20
C THR A 173 -4.74 -15.19 -16.03
N CYS A 174 -4.55 -14.20 -15.12
CA CYS A 174 -5.52 -13.13 -14.90
C CYS A 174 -5.96 -12.43 -16.18
N ASN A 175 -7.26 -12.16 -16.24
CA ASN A 175 -7.99 -11.44 -17.27
C ASN A 175 -9.26 -10.82 -16.67
#